data_AF-A0A7U3VSR1-F1
#
_entry.id   AF-A0A7U3VSR1-F1
#
_cell.length_a   1.000
_cell.length_b   1.000
_cell.length_c   1.000
_cell.angle_alpha   90.00
_cell.angle_beta   90.00
_cell.angle_gamma   90.00
#
_symmetry.space_group_name_H-M   'P 1'
#
loop_
_entity.id
_entity.type
_entity.pdbx_description
1 polymer ?
#
loop_
_entity_poly.entity_id
_entity_poly.type
_entity_poly.pdbx_seq_one_letter_code
_entity_poly.pdbx_strand_id
1 'polypeptide(L)'
;MAHFRPDRTAPDRPRSFPARATALLVTLLALLGTYLAATPAPAQAADGVVSQNKPVTVSSTESSAFPASAAVDGNSGTRWSSAFTATAWLQVDLGATTALDGVDISWESAYAKAFSIRLSTDGTTFTTAYTTTTGTGGQQNLPVSGSARYVRIDLAQRALPAYGYSVWEFQVLGVPAAPDRTIAAVSLVNDASGKPVLGLSPLVDGSVVDLTRLSNTRLSIQATLAQGATAGSVVFQLTGAKGTSASRTENTAPYFLCNDYVDCPLLATPDTYTLTVQAYAGADASGGTRGAPLTVHFSVSATAVAPKPLDVLYIGNSLIGTATSASGEDTPALVQHLATAAGRTVRTTEVIHFGNTLQQTYDAGEVTAALSGATTYDYIVLQEYSTLVATNPAAATSALMNTYAPAFARALKPGGKVVLFKDWALVDPSPFPTRAADVAAIDTNYAALSGGLPTANLVAPVSDTFETLIASKGTSYLIVSDGKHPDDTAIYLDAATLYGILFHESPRTLADLYLPAATAASMRDVAATAIGY
;
A
#
# COMPACT_ATOMS: atom_id res chain seq x y z
N MET A 1 -87.53 71.78 16.92
CA MET A 1 -88.53 70.70 17.00
C MET A 1 -87.83 69.35 17.08
N ALA A 2 -88.21 68.58 18.10
CA ALA A 2 -88.12 67.11 18.33
C ALA A 2 -87.84 66.23 17.09
N HIS A 3 -87.30 65.01 17.14
CA HIS A 3 -86.76 64.10 18.17
C HIS A 3 -86.12 62.88 17.44
N PHE A 4 -85.43 62.04 18.23
CA PHE A 4 -85.21 60.57 18.10
C PHE A 4 -83.92 59.98 17.44
N ARG A 5 -83.22 59.21 18.29
CA ARG A 5 -82.14 58.18 18.13
C ARG A 5 -82.73 56.81 17.72
N PRO A 6 -81.97 55.67 17.63
CA PRO A 6 -80.51 55.40 17.63
C PRO A 6 -80.10 54.59 16.35
N ASP A 7 -78.85 54.16 16.07
CA ASP A 7 -78.10 53.08 16.76
C ASP A 7 -76.74 52.81 16.09
N ARG A 8 -75.83 52.17 16.86
CA ARG A 8 -74.63 51.35 16.49
C ARG A 8 -73.28 52.01 16.12
N THR A 9 -72.53 52.32 17.19
CA THR A 9 -71.18 51.82 17.58
C THR A 9 -70.19 51.30 16.50
N ALA A 10 -69.21 52.16 16.17
CA ALA A 10 -67.72 52.07 16.27
C ALA A 10 -67.00 50.68 16.21
N PRO A 11 -65.69 50.58 15.82
CA PRO A 11 -64.63 51.46 16.32
C PRO A 11 -63.44 51.82 15.39
N ASP A 12 -62.60 52.68 15.97
CA ASP A 12 -61.49 53.50 15.46
C ASP A 12 -60.18 52.79 15.08
N ARG A 13 -59.40 53.49 14.25
CA ARG A 13 -57.95 53.31 14.02
C ARG A 13 -57.12 53.86 15.18
N PRO A 14 -55.84 53.44 15.30
CA PRO A 14 -54.77 54.45 15.26
C PRO A 14 -53.43 54.03 14.59
N ARG A 15 -52.58 55.03 14.35
CA ARG A 15 -51.18 54.98 13.89
C ARG A 15 -50.17 55.16 15.07
N SER A 16 -48.97 54.60 14.87
CA SER A 16 -47.59 54.95 15.33
C SER A 16 -47.09 54.78 16.78
N PHE A 17 -46.15 53.80 16.94
CA PHE A 17 -44.81 53.72 17.63
C PHE A 17 -44.56 54.28 19.07
N PRO A 18 -43.50 53.84 19.83
CA PRO A 18 -42.64 52.63 19.78
C PRO A 18 -42.33 51.96 21.18
N ALA A 19 -41.48 50.92 21.13
CA ALA A 19 -40.51 50.46 22.15
C ALA A 19 -40.86 49.28 23.10
N ARG A 20 -40.07 48.21 22.91
CA ARG A 20 -39.54 47.25 23.90
C ARG A 20 -40.54 46.38 24.67
N ALA A 21 -40.67 45.12 24.24
CA ALA A 21 -40.45 43.91 25.05
C ALA A 21 -41.16 42.72 24.41
N THR A 22 -40.41 41.81 23.78
CA THR A 22 -40.59 40.34 23.81
C THR A 22 -39.73 39.69 22.71
N ALA A 23 -38.50 39.34 23.07
CA ALA A 23 -37.71 38.36 22.35
C ALA A 23 -37.26 37.30 23.37
N LEU A 24 -38.20 36.46 23.79
CA LEU A 24 -37.96 35.32 24.69
C LEU A 24 -39.26 34.50 24.77
N LEU A 25 -39.55 33.69 23.75
CA LEU A 25 -40.30 32.42 23.86
C LEU A 25 -40.57 31.71 22.49
N VAL A 26 -39.60 31.61 21.58
CA VAL A 26 -39.72 30.67 20.42
C VAL A 26 -38.43 29.86 20.15
N THR A 27 -37.33 30.14 20.84
CA THR A 27 -36.04 29.43 20.67
C THR A 27 -35.74 28.38 21.76
N LEU A 28 -36.76 27.71 22.31
CA LEU A 28 -36.55 26.67 23.34
C LEU A 28 -37.31 25.35 23.13
N LEU A 29 -37.85 25.09 21.93
CA LEU A 29 -38.46 23.80 21.56
C LEU A 29 -37.90 23.18 20.26
N ALA A 30 -36.84 23.79 19.69
CA ALA A 30 -36.08 23.24 18.56
C ALA A 30 -34.66 22.79 18.96
N LEU A 31 -34.42 22.52 20.25
CA LEU A 31 -33.14 22.05 20.80
C LEU A 31 -33.25 20.71 21.55
N LEU A 32 -34.39 20.02 21.43
CA LEU A 32 -34.64 18.74 22.12
C LEU A 32 -35.00 17.57 21.17
N GLY A 33 -34.51 17.62 19.92
CA GLY A 33 -34.99 16.76 18.85
C GLY A 33 -33.94 16.11 17.95
N THR A 34 -32.70 15.91 18.40
CA THR A 34 -31.72 15.03 17.73
C THR A 34 -30.69 14.49 18.73
N TYR A 35 -31.13 13.63 19.66
CA TYR A 35 -30.22 12.62 20.23
C TYR A 35 -30.27 11.39 19.32
N LEU A 36 -29.66 11.51 18.13
CA LEU A 36 -29.12 10.33 17.47
C LEU A 36 -27.90 9.94 18.30
N ALA A 37 -27.97 8.79 18.95
CA ALA A 37 -26.79 8.12 19.49
C ALA A 37 -25.88 7.80 18.29
N ALA A 38 -25.01 8.73 17.95
CA ALA A 38 -23.82 8.41 17.18
C ALA A 38 -22.99 7.51 18.10
N THR A 39 -23.09 6.20 17.89
CA THR A 39 -22.01 5.32 18.32
C THR A 39 -20.74 5.89 17.71
N PRO A 40 -19.72 6.30 18.49
CA PRO A 40 -18.46 6.65 17.87
C PRO A 40 -18.04 5.46 17.03
N ALA A 41 -17.90 5.69 15.72
CA ALA A 41 -17.19 4.73 14.89
C ALA A 41 -15.85 4.47 15.59
N PRO A 42 -15.38 3.21 15.69
CA PRO A 42 -14.03 2.99 16.19
C PRO A 42 -13.10 3.87 15.36
N ALA A 43 -12.31 4.71 16.03
CA ALA A 43 -11.34 5.55 15.37
C ALA A 43 -10.47 4.66 14.48
N GLN A 44 -10.58 4.88 13.18
CA GLN A 44 -9.81 4.13 12.19
C GLN A 44 -8.35 4.46 12.45
N ALA A 45 -7.52 3.44 12.69
CA ALA A 45 -6.09 3.62 12.89
C ALA A 45 -5.57 4.50 11.75
N ALA A 46 -4.84 5.57 12.09
CA ALA A 46 -4.08 6.30 11.08
C ALA A 46 -3.16 5.29 10.38
N ASP A 47 -3.14 5.29 9.05
CA ASP A 47 -2.34 4.38 8.25
C ASP A 47 -0.90 4.36 8.81
N GLY A 48 -0.45 3.19 9.30
CA GLY A 48 0.88 2.99 9.90
C GLY A 48 0.95 2.87 11.42
N VAL A 49 -0.08 3.20 12.21
CA VAL A 49 -0.04 3.02 13.69
C VAL A 49 -0.37 1.56 14.06
N VAL A 50 0.66 0.78 14.46
CA VAL A 50 0.53 -0.65 14.79
C VAL A 50 0.28 -0.93 16.27
N SER A 51 0.45 0.05 17.16
CA SER A 51 0.19 -0.07 18.61
C SER A 51 -1.26 0.19 19.02
N GLN A 52 -2.09 0.76 18.14
CA GLN A 52 -3.43 1.20 18.46
C GLN A 52 -4.30 0.06 19.03
N ASN A 53 -4.89 0.29 20.22
CA ASN A 53 -5.72 -0.65 20.96
C ASN A 53 -5.04 -2.01 21.28
N LYS A 54 -3.72 -2.08 21.21
CA LYS A 54 -2.96 -3.29 21.54
C LYS A 54 -2.83 -3.48 23.05
N PRO A 55 -2.59 -4.71 23.55
CA PRO A 55 -2.32 -4.94 24.96
C PRO A 55 -1.12 -4.14 25.46
N VAL A 56 -1.30 -3.43 26.57
CA VAL A 56 -0.25 -2.64 27.22
C VAL A 56 -0.01 -3.15 28.63
N THR A 57 1.26 -3.40 28.96
CA THR A 57 1.71 -3.63 30.33
C THR A 57 2.57 -2.46 30.78
N VAL A 58 2.50 -2.13 32.08
CA VAL A 58 3.21 -0.99 32.66
C VAL A 58 3.84 -1.40 33.98
N SER A 59 4.89 -0.71 34.37
CA SER A 59 5.55 -0.94 35.67
C SER A 59 4.64 -0.56 36.85
N SER A 60 3.76 0.42 36.65
CA SER A 60 2.87 0.96 37.67
C SER A 60 1.84 1.90 37.03
N THR A 61 0.80 2.22 37.79
CA THR A 61 -0.20 3.22 37.41
C THR A 61 -0.48 4.13 38.60
N GLU A 62 -0.67 5.43 38.36
CA GLU A 62 -1.07 6.42 39.39
C GLU A 62 -2.39 6.02 40.06
N SER A 63 -3.40 5.71 39.25
CA SER A 63 -4.70 5.24 39.70
C SER A 63 -5.46 4.58 38.55
N SER A 64 -6.62 3.96 38.84
CA SER A 64 -7.49 3.39 37.80
C SER A 64 -8.04 4.42 36.80
N ALA A 65 -7.97 5.73 37.11
CA ALA A 65 -8.40 6.79 36.21
C ALA A 65 -7.42 7.06 35.05
N PHE A 66 -6.16 6.57 35.15
CA PHE A 66 -5.12 6.79 34.15
C PHE A 66 -4.51 5.45 33.68
N PRO A 67 -5.33 4.53 33.15
CA PRO A 67 -4.92 3.15 32.89
C PRO A 67 -3.87 3.04 31.77
N ALA A 68 -3.15 1.91 31.72
CA ALA A 68 -2.16 1.63 30.69
C ALA A 68 -2.72 1.70 29.25
N SER A 69 -3.97 1.27 29.07
CA SER A 69 -4.66 1.28 27.77
C SER A 69 -4.82 2.70 27.20
N ALA A 70 -4.85 3.71 28.06
CA ALA A 70 -5.03 5.10 27.66
C ALA A 70 -3.79 5.72 27.00
N ALA A 71 -2.69 4.97 26.86
CA ALA A 71 -1.54 5.40 26.07
C ALA A 71 -1.58 4.92 24.61
N VAL A 72 -2.57 4.12 24.22
CA VAL A 72 -2.67 3.55 22.86
C VAL A 72 -4.11 3.54 22.36
N ASP A 73 -5.00 4.33 22.97
CA ASP A 73 -6.44 4.33 22.66
C ASP A 73 -6.83 5.33 21.56
N GLY A 74 -5.85 6.08 21.03
CA GLY A 74 -6.02 6.99 19.91
C GLY A 74 -6.77 8.26 20.29
N ASN A 75 -6.87 8.55 21.59
CA ASN A 75 -7.60 9.66 22.14
C ASN A 75 -6.66 10.57 22.92
N SER A 76 -6.32 11.71 22.33
CA SER A 76 -5.44 12.72 22.95
C SER A 76 -6.02 13.41 24.20
N GLY A 77 -7.23 13.03 24.64
CA GLY A 77 -7.85 13.49 25.89
C GLY A 77 -7.70 12.51 27.07
N THR A 78 -7.17 11.31 26.83
CA THR A 78 -6.95 10.25 27.83
C THR A 78 -5.45 9.96 27.98
N ARG A 79 -5.00 9.62 29.18
CA ARG A 79 -3.57 9.40 29.46
C ARG A 79 -3.32 8.18 30.31
N TRP A 80 -2.20 7.52 30.06
CA TRP A 80 -1.55 6.73 31.10
C TRP A 80 -0.73 7.64 32.01
N SER A 81 -0.68 7.28 33.29
CA SER A 81 0.17 7.91 34.30
C SER A 81 0.80 6.86 35.19
N SER A 82 2.11 6.92 35.39
CA SER A 82 2.82 6.01 36.29
C SER A 82 2.58 6.35 37.76
N ALA A 83 2.94 5.45 38.67
CA ALA A 83 3.16 5.85 40.06
C ALA A 83 4.32 6.87 40.16
N PHE A 84 4.43 7.53 41.31
CA PHE A 84 5.33 8.65 41.56
C PHE A 84 6.76 8.14 41.89
N THR A 85 7.34 7.34 40.98
CA THR A 85 8.63 6.68 41.15
C THR A 85 9.72 7.34 40.32
N ALA A 86 10.98 7.07 40.66
CA ALA A 86 12.13 7.58 39.89
C ALA A 86 12.18 6.99 38.48
N THR A 87 11.85 5.70 38.35
CA THR A 87 11.85 4.96 37.09
C THR A 87 10.49 4.32 36.85
N ALA A 88 10.10 4.20 35.59
CA ALA A 88 8.90 3.48 35.16
C ALA A 88 9.12 2.89 33.77
N TRP A 89 8.22 2.01 33.32
CA TRP A 89 8.20 1.55 31.94
C TRP A 89 6.78 1.30 31.46
N LEU A 90 6.59 1.41 30.15
CA LEU A 90 5.37 1.04 29.43
C LEU A 90 5.75 0.16 28.24
N GLN A 91 5.05 -0.95 28.04
CA GLN A 91 5.30 -1.93 27.00
C GLN A 91 4.03 -2.25 26.23
N VAL A 92 4.11 -2.23 24.90
CA VAL A 92 3.03 -2.64 24.00
C VAL A 92 3.36 -4.01 23.41
N ASP A 93 2.40 -4.94 23.42
CA ASP A 93 2.44 -6.19 22.63
C ASP A 93 1.69 -5.99 21.32
N LEU A 94 2.42 -5.92 20.20
CA LEU A 94 1.85 -5.76 18.85
C LEU A 94 1.08 -7.01 18.39
N GLY A 95 1.24 -8.14 19.08
CA GLY A 95 0.60 -9.43 18.83
C GLY A 95 1.44 -10.35 17.93
N ALA A 96 2.26 -9.79 17.06
CA ALA A 96 3.19 -10.49 16.18
C ALA A 96 4.44 -9.66 15.92
N THR A 97 5.53 -10.30 15.47
CA THR A 97 6.74 -9.59 15.06
C THR A 97 6.40 -8.70 13.86
N THR A 98 6.56 -7.40 14.05
CA THR A 98 6.15 -6.33 13.15
C THR A 98 7.39 -5.53 12.78
N ALA A 99 7.54 -5.19 11.50
CA ALA A 99 8.58 -4.28 11.05
C ALA A 99 8.18 -2.85 11.41
N LEU A 100 9.05 -2.17 12.16
CA LEU A 100 8.81 -0.84 12.70
C LEU A 100 9.57 0.21 11.90
N ASP A 101 8.98 1.39 11.79
CA ASP A 101 9.53 2.51 11.05
C ASP A 101 9.54 3.83 11.84
N GLY A 102 8.96 3.86 13.03
CA GLY A 102 9.03 4.99 13.94
C GLY A 102 8.33 4.74 15.26
N VAL A 103 8.52 5.67 16.20
CA VAL A 103 7.72 5.78 17.42
C VAL A 103 7.36 7.25 17.61
N ASP A 104 6.06 7.53 17.68
CA ASP A 104 5.52 8.83 18.00
C ASP A 104 5.02 8.84 19.45
N ILE A 105 5.46 9.83 20.22
CA ILE A 105 5.07 9.99 21.62
C ILE A 105 4.41 11.35 21.80
N SER A 106 3.18 11.34 22.29
CA SER A 106 2.50 12.54 22.77
C SER A 106 2.55 12.55 24.30
N TRP A 107 3.41 13.40 24.85
CA TRP A 107 3.58 13.54 26.29
C TRP A 107 2.57 14.50 26.91
N GLU A 108 2.20 14.24 28.17
CA GLU A 108 1.66 15.26 29.05
C GLU A 108 2.78 16.15 29.62
N SER A 109 2.46 17.22 30.35
CA SER A 109 3.42 18.06 31.07
C SER A 109 4.39 17.26 31.96
N ALA A 110 3.96 16.15 32.55
CA ALA A 110 4.77 15.25 33.37
C ALA A 110 5.56 14.22 32.53
N TYR A 111 6.36 14.70 31.57
CA TYR A 111 7.09 13.87 30.61
C TYR A 111 8.44 13.32 31.14
N ALA A 112 9.09 12.45 30.36
CA ALA A 112 10.45 11.97 30.62
C ALA A 112 11.54 12.79 29.90
N LYS A 113 12.53 13.30 30.64
CA LYS A 113 13.76 13.87 30.08
C LYS A 113 14.72 12.79 29.61
N ALA A 114 14.89 11.72 30.40
CA ALA A 114 15.72 10.59 30.02
C ALA A 114 14.85 9.34 29.84
N PHE A 115 14.95 8.72 28.66
CA PHE A 115 14.25 7.50 28.34
C PHE A 115 14.93 6.71 27.22
N SER A 116 14.53 5.45 27.05
CA SER A 116 14.99 4.59 25.96
C SER A 116 13.82 3.84 25.33
N ILE A 117 13.87 3.64 24.01
CA ILE A 117 12.96 2.71 23.31
C ILE A 117 13.70 1.38 23.14
N ARG A 118 13.03 0.31 23.54
CA ARG A 118 13.54 -1.05 23.53
C ARG A 118 12.64 -1.95 22.68
N LEU A 119 13.26 -2.82 21.90
CA LEU A 119 12.59 -3.76 21.00
C LEU A 119 12.83 -5.20 21.45
N SER A 120 11.82 -6.05 21.31
CA SER A 120 11.92 -7.48 21.60
C SER A 120 10.96 -8.30 20.74
N THR A 121 11.38 -9.49 20.34
CA THR A 121 10.51 -10.48 19.66
C THR A 121 9.91 -11.50 20.61
N ASP A 122 10.48 -11.67 21.81
CA ASP A 122 10.11 -12.71 22.79
C ASP A 122 9.48 -12.15 24.09
N GLY A 123 9.59 -10.84 24.32
CA GLY A 123 9.06 -10.14 25.49
C GLY A 123 9.96 -10.22 26.73
N THR A 124 11.15 -10.79 26.60
CA THR A 124 12.11 -11.02 27.70
C THR A 124 13.49 -10.44 27.39
N THR A 125 13.99 -10.62 26.18
CA THR A 125 15.28 -10.11 25.71
C THR A 125 15.05 -8.84 24.91
N PHE A 126 15.60 -7.73 25.37
CA PHE A 126 15.37 -6.41 24.76
C PHE A 126 16.65 -5.80 24.22
N THR A 127 16.62 -5.34 22.97
CA THR A 127 17.66 -4.48 22.37
C THR A 127 17.25 -3.01 22.47
N THR A 128 18.23 -2.11 22.58
CA THR A 128 17.95 -0.66 22.58
C THR A 128 17.92 -0.14 21.15
N ALA A 129 16.82 0.49 20.76
CA ALA A 129 16.67 1.13 19.44
C ALA A 129 16.82 2.66 19.50
N TYR A 130 16.50 3.28 20.63
CA TYR A 130 16.67 4.72 20.84
C TYR A 130 16.98 5.04 22.29
N THR A 131 17.75 6.10 22.54
CA THR A 131 18.04 6.62 23.89
C THR A 131 18.22 8.12 23.85
N THR A 132 17.66 8.82 24.84
CA THR A 132 17.91 10.25 25.06
C THR A 132 17.98 10.56 26.54
N THR A 133 18.68 11.65 26.88
CA THR A 133 18.71 12.26 28.22
C THR A 133 18.15 13.68 28.23
N THR A 134 17.72 14.18 27.05
CA THR A 134 17.34 15.58 26.81
C THR A 134 15.95 15.70 26.19
N GLY A 135 15.05 14.74 26.47
CA GLY A 135 13.66 14.77 26.05
C GLY A 135 12.99 16.11 26.35
N THR A 136 12.14 16.54 25.43
CA THR A 136 11.53 17.89 25.42
C THR A 136 10.08 17.89 25.88
N GLY A 137 9.44 16.72 26.01
CA GLY A 137 8.00 16.60 26.16
C GLY A 137 7.26 16.93 24.87
N GLY A 138 5.95 17.21 24.97
CA GLY A 138 5.10 17.49 23.81
C GLY A 138 4.99 16.29 22.85
N GLN A 139 4.81 16.58 21.56
CA GLN A 139 4.88 15.59 20.47
C GLN A 139 6.36 15.33 20.13
N GLN A 140 6.76 14.06 20.07
CA GLN A 140 8.09 13.64 19.67
C GLN A 140 8.01 12.46 18.69
N ASN A 141 8.58 12.64 17.50
CA ASN A 141 8.75 11.61 16.49
C ASN A 141 10.17 11.05 16.55
N LEU A 142 10.29 9.75 16.82
CA LEU A 142 11.57 9.09 17.05
C LEU A 142 11.91 8.15 15.89
N PRO A 143 13.12 8.23 15.31
CA PRO A 143 13.56 7.34 14.24
C PRO A 143 13.92 5.97 14.83
N VAL A 144 12.91 5.13 15.03
CA VAL A 144 13.03 3.77 15.55
C VAL A 144 12.75 2.80 14.40
N SER A 145 13.76 2.03 14.01
CA SER A 145 13.63 0.98 13.00
C SER A 145 14.02 -0.38 13.56
N GLY A 146 13.44 -1.44 13.00
CA GLY A 146 13.74 -2.82 13.35
C GLY A 146 12.48 -3.68 13.49
N SER A 147 12.62 -4.97 13.80
CA SER A 147 11.49 -5.88 13.96
C SER A 147 11.24 -6.20 15.43
N ALA A 148 10.00 -6.02 15.88
CA ALA A 148 9.62 -6.32 17.26
C ALA A 148 8.19 -6.83 17.36
N ARG A 149 7.92 -7.69 18.35
CA ARG A 149 6.56 -7.94 18.84
C ARG A 149 6.26 -7.05 20.04
N TYR A 150 7.26 -6.78 20.87
CA TYR A 150 7.15 -5.96 22.07
C TYR A 150 7.99 -4.70 21.93
N VAL A 151 7.36 -3.55 22.11
CA VAL A 151 8.01 -2.25 22.12
C VAL A 151 7.84 -1.64 23.50
N ARG A 152 8.96 -1.32 24.16
CA ARG A 152 8.96 -0.80 25.53
C ARG A 152 9.66 0.54 25.59
N ILE A 153 9.05 1.50 26.30
CA ILE A 153 9.71 2.72 26.73
C ILE A 153 10.17 2.56 28.19
N ASP A 154 11.48 2.67 28.40
CA ASP A 154 12.11 2.70 29.72
C ASP A 154 12.33 4.16 30.14
N LEU A 155 11.69 4.59 31.22
CA LEU A 155 11.65 5.97 31.70
C LEU A 155 12.59 6.13 32.88
N ALA A 156 13.60 6.99 32.76
CA ALA A 156 14.73 7.07 33.69
C ALA A 156 14.87 8.42 34.41
N GLN A 157 14.35 9.52 33.85
CA GLN A 157 14.37 10.82 34.52
C GLN A 157 13.12 11.65 34.21
N ARG A 158 12.39 12.06 35.25
CA ARG A 158 11.21 12.93 35.15
C ARG A 158 11.57 14.38 34.87
N ALA A 159 10.75 15.06 34.08
CA ALA A 159 10.80 16.51 33.93
C ALA A 159 10.26 17.24 35.16
N LEU A 160 9.20 16.70 35.78
CA LEU A 160 8.54 17.23 36.97
C LEU A 160 8.61 16.20 38.11
N PRO A 161 9.59 16.28 39.04
CA PRO A 161 9.80 15.27 40.07
C PRO A 161 8.63 15.07 41.06
N ALA A 162 7.71 16.04 41.15
CA ALA A 162 6.53 15.97 42.01
C ALA A 162 5.40 15.09 41.45
N TYR A 163 5.48 14.66 40.18
CA TYR A 163 4.44 13.89 39.48
C TYR A 163 5.00 12.56 38.94
N GLY A 164 4.14 11.63 38.53
CA GLY A 164 4.56 10.45 37.75
C GLY A 164 5.06 10.80 36.34
N TYR A 165 5.31 9.80 35.52
CA TYR A 165 5.43 9.99 34.07
C TYR A 165 4.04 9.91 33.44
N SER A 166 3.74 10.75 32.45
CA SER A 166 2.44 10.71 31.79
C SER A 166 2.49 10.89 30.28
N VAL A 167 1.73 10.05 29.60
CA VAL A 167 1.71 9.89 28.15
C VAL A 167 0.25 9.94 27.69
N TRP A 168 -0.06 10.86 26.78
CA TRP A 168 -1.33 10.87 26.06
C TRP A 168 -1.36 9.73 25.04
N GLU A 169 -0.32 9.60 24.22
CA GLU A 169 -0.23 8.54 23.20
C GLU A 169 1.20 8.02 23.03
N PHE A 170 1.33 6.71 22.87
CA PHE A 170 2.54 5.97 22.54
C PHE A 170 2.29 5.15 21.27
N GLN A 171 2.51 5.80 20.14
CA GLN A 171 2.21 5.28 18.82
C GLN A 171 3.46 4.59 18.26
N VAL A 172 3.40 3.26 18.15
CA VAL A 172 4.40 2.51 17.40
C VAL A 172 3.96 2.55 15.95
N LEU A 173 4.85 3.02 15.09
CA LEU A 173 4.64 3.07 13.66
C LEU A 173 5.28 1.84 13.00
N GLY A 174 4.60 1.28 12.02
CA GLY A 174 5.12 0.17 11.24
C GLY A 174 4.11 -0.41 10.25
N VAL A 175 4.51 -1.49 9.62
CA VAL A 175 3.62 -2.26 8.74
C VAL A 175 3.00 -3.37 9.58
N PRO A 176 1.67 -3.39 9.82
CA PRO A 176 1.03 -4.45 10.58
C PRO A 176 1.52 -5.82 10.09
N ALA A 177 1.91 -6.71 11.01
CA ALA A 177 2.25 -8.08 10.62
C ALA A 177 1.09 -8.64 9.79
N ALA A 178 1.37 -9.04 8.55
CA ALA A 178 0.36 -9.67 7.70
C ALA A 178 -0.24 -10.84 8.51
N PRO A 179 -1.57 -11.03 8.51
CA PRO A 179 -2.15 -12.20 9.16
C PRO A 179 -1.45 -13.45 8.60
N ASP A 180 -1.27 -14.49 9.41
CA ASP A 180 -0.74 -15.77 8.93
C ASP A 180 -1.71 -16.36 7.89
N ARG A 181 -1.47 -16.00 6.62
CA ARG A 181 -2.30 -16.32 5.46
C ARG A 181 -1.51 -17.27 4.59
N THR A 182 -2.09 -18.45 4.34
CA THR A 182 -1.58 -19.37 3.33
C THR A 182 -1.81 -18.83 1.92
N ILE A 183 -2.87 -18.04 1.72
CA ILE A 183 -3.14 -17.34 0.46
C ILE A 183 -2.48 -15.95 0.51
N ALA A 184 -1.44 -15.75 -0.30
CA ALA A 184 -0.73 -14.47 -0.36
C ALA A 184 -1.48 -13.44 -1.21
N ALA A 185 -2.03 -13.86 -2.35
CA ALA A 185 -2.67 -12.96 -3.29
C ALA A 185 -3.73 -13.67 -4.15
N VAL A 186 -4.59 -12.85 -4.77
CA VAL A 186 -5.47 -13.25 -5.86
C VAL A 186 -5.20 -12.37 -7.07
N SER A 187 -5.03 -12.98 -8.23
CA SER A 187 -4.71 -12.28 -9.48
C SER A 187 -5.83 -12.48 -10.49
N LEU A 188 -6.15 -11.42 -11.21
CA LEU A 188 -7.00 -11.50 -12.40
C LEU A 188 -6.14 -12.04 -13.54
N VAL A 189 -6.50 -13.20 -14.09
CA VAL A 189 -5.75 -13.88 -15.14
C VAL A 189 -6.50 -13.80 -16.45
N ASN A 190 -5.77 -13.48 -17.52
CA ASN A 190 -6.25 -13.61 -18.88
C ASN A 190 -6.04 -15.06 -19.33
N ASP A 191 -7.11 -15.83 -19.43
CA ASP A 191 -7.09 -17.24 -19.77
C ASP A 191 -6.52 -17.50 -21.18
N ALA A 192 -6.68 -16.56 -22.12
CA ALA A 192 -6.13 -16.71 -23.46
C ALA A 192 -4.59 -16.62 -23.47
N SER A 193 -4.02 -15.81 -22.56
CA SER A 193 -2.56 -15.66 -22.41
C SER A 193 -1.96 -16.59 -21.36
N GLY A 194 -2.79 -17.10 -20.45
CA GLY A 194 -2.38 -17.79 -19.23
C GLY A 194 -1.59 -16.93 -18.24
N LYS A 195 -1.62 -15.60 -18.39
CA LYS A 195 -0.87 -14.64 -17.55
C LYS A 195 -1.80 -13.75 -16.72
N PRO A 196 -1.36 -13.31 -15.53
CA PRO A 196 -2.01 -12.22 -14.83
C PRO A 196 -2.13 -10.97 -15.71
N VAL A 197 -3.28 -10.31 -15.65
CA VAL A 197 -3.48 -8.96 -16.19
C VAL A 197 -2.81 -7.99 -15.23
N LEU A 198 -1.59 -7.58 -15.54
CA LEU A 198 -0.80 -6.69 -14.66
C LEU A 198 -1.38 -5.27 -14.66
N GLY A 199 -1.20 -4.58 -13.54
CA GLY A 199 -1.93 -3.36 -13.20
C GLY A 199 -3.19 -3.65 -12.38
N LEU A 200 -4.06 -4.53 -12.89
CA LEU A 200 -5.23 -5.01 -12.14
C LEU A 200 -4.85 -6.05 -11.09
N SER A 201 -3.81 -6.84 -11.35
CA SER A 201 -3.30 -7.86 -10.42
C SER A 201 -2.19 -7.34 -9.49
N PRO A 202 -2.04 -7.85 -8.26
CA PRO A 202 -3.08 -8.61 -7.54
C PRO A 202 -4.33 -7.74 -7.31
N LEU A 203 -5.49 -8.38 -7.22
CA LEU A 203 -6.71 -7.69 -6.81
C LEU A 203 -6.62 -7.33 -5.33
N VAL A 204 -6.89 -6.07 -5.02
CA VAL A 204 -6.94 -5.50 -3.67
C VAL A 204 -8.31 -4.86 -3.43
N ASP A 205 -8.65 -4.59 -2.17
CA ASP A 205 -9.90 -3.89 -1.84
C ASP A 205 -10.02 -2.58 -2.62
N GLY A 206 -11.19 -2.36 -3.23
CA GLY A 206 -11.49 -1.21 -4.07
C GLY A 206 -11.02 -1.34 -5.52
N SER A 207 -10.43 -2.47 -5.93
CA SER A 207 -10.06 -2.70 -7.33
C SER A 207 -11.28 -2.58 -8.25
N VAL A 208 -11.08 -2.00 -9.44
CA VAL A 208 -12.11 -1.86 -10.46
C VAL A 208 -11.64 -2.52 -11.74
N VAL A 209 -12.32 -3.58 -12.15
CA VAL A 209 -12.10 -4.28 -13.42
C VAL A 209 -12.95 -3.58 -14.50
N ASP A 210 -12.33 -2.70 -15.27
CA ASP A 210 -12.97 -2.01 -16.39
C ASP A 210 -12.94 -2.87 -17.65
N LEU A 211 -14.07 -3.51 -17.96
CA LEU A 211 -14.19 -4.41 -19.11
C LEU A 211 -14.01 -3.70 -20.45
N THR A 212 -14.20 -2.38 -20.51
CA THR A 212 -14.00 -1.62 -21.76
C THR A 212 -12.54 -1.56 -22.19
N ARG A 213 -11.61 -1.80 -21.25
CA ARG A 213 -10.17 -1.81 -21.46
C ARG A 213 -9.60 -3.22 -21.66
N LEU A 214 -10.45 -4.24 -21.48
CA LEU A 214 -10.13 -5.67 -21.54
C LEU A 214 -10.90 -6.38 -22.68
N SER A 215 -11.32 -5.63 -23.70
CA SER A 215 -12.14 -6.17 -24.78
C SER A 215 -11.47 -7.39 -25.43
N ASN A 216 -12.16 -8.54 -25.35
CA ASN A 216 -11.77 -9.89 -25.80
C ASN A 216 -10.98 -10.77 -24.80
N THR A 217 -10.85 -10.33 -23.56
CA THR A 217 -10.17 -11.11 -22.52
C THR A 217 -11.13 -12.07 -21.83
N ARG A 218 -10.82 -13.37 -21.85
CA ARG A 218 -11.45 -14.38 -20.99
C ARG A 218 -10.79 -14.31 -19.62
N LEU A 219 -11.57 -14.03 -18.58
CA LEU A 219 -11.03 -13.70 -17.27
C LEU A 219 -11.29 -14.80 -16.27
N SER A 220 -10.26 -15.17 -15.51
CA SER A 220 -10.38 -16.01 -14.31
C SER A 220 -9.63 -15.37 -13.14
N ILE A 221 -9.78 -15.95 -11.95
CA ILE A 221 -9.03 -15.53 -10.76
C ILE A 221 -8.15 -16.68 -10.29
N GLN A 222 -6.87 -16.41 -10.12
CA GLN A 222 -5.89 -17.35 -9.60
C GLN A 222 -5.51 -16.98 -8.17
N ALA A 223 -5.45 -17.96 -7.27
CA ALA A 223 -4.86 -17.77 -5.95
C ALA A 223 -3.39 -18.15 -5.94
N THR A 224 -2.56 -17.30 -5.35
CA THR A 224 -1.14 -17.56 -5.12
C THR A 224 -0.92 -17.87 -3.64
N LEU A 225 -0.22 -18.97 -3.35
CA LEU A 225 0.15 -19.31 -1.98
C LEU A 225 1.32 -18.44 -1.49
N ALA A 226 1.39 -18.21 -0.18
CA ALA A 226 2.56 -17.62 0.45
C ALA A 226 3.81 -18.48 0.21
N GLN A 227 4.98 -17.84 0.19
CA GLN A 227 6.24 -18.53 -0.10
C GLN A 227 6.48 -19.67 0.89
N GLY A 228 6.75 -20.87 0.35
CA GLY A 228 6.97 -22.09 1.15
C GLY A 228 5.69 -22.72 1.73
N ALA A 229 4.52 -22.10 1.53
CA ALA A 229 3.26 -22.64 1.98
C ALA A 229 2.74 -23.74 1.03
N THR A 230 1.95 -24.66 1.58
CA THR A 230 1.29 -25.74 0.83
C THR A 230 -0.19 -25.79 1.17
N ALA A 231 -1.00 -26.22 0.21
CA ALA A 231 -2.43 -26.45 0.38
C ALA A 231 -2.82 -27.76 -0.28
N GLY A 232 -3.67 -28.55 0.38
CA GLY A 232 -4.31 -29.70 -0.25
C GLY A 232 -5.46 -29.26 -1.17
N SER A 233 -6.09 -28.13 -0.84
CA SER A 233 -7.07 -27.46 -1.69
C SER A 233 -7.20 -25.99 -1.32
N VAL A 234 -7.76 -25.21 -2.25
CA VAL A 234 -8.13 -23.81 -2.10
C VAL A 234 -9.61 -23.67 -2.44
N VAL A 235 -10.38 -23.09 -1.53
CA VAL A 235 -11.80 -22.80 -1.73
C VAL A 235 -11.95 -21.32 -2.04
N PHE A 236 -12.62 -21.03 -3.14
CA PHE A 236 -13.03 -19.69 -3.56
C PHE A 236 -14.52 -19.52 -3.34
N GLN A 237 -14.93 -18.38 -2.79
CA GLN A 237 -16.32 -17.96 -2.67
C GLN A 237 -16.42 -16.54 -3.23
N LEU A 238 -17.09 -16.38 -4.37
CA LEU A 238 -17.34 -15.09 -5.00
C LEU A 238 -18.83 -14.76 -4.87
N THR A 239 -19.16 -13.63 -4.25
CA THR A 239 -20.55 -13.17 -4.07
C THR A 239 -20.69 -11.76 -4.63
N GLY A 240 -21.59 -11.59 -5.60
CA GLY A 240 -21.98 -10.31 -6.17
C GLY A 240 -23.11 -9.66 -5.37
N ALA A 241 -23.10 -8.33 -5.29
CA ALA A 241 -24.11 -7.54 -4.57
C ALA A 241 -25.53 -7.71 -5.15
N LYS A 242 -25.66 -8.12 -6.42
CA LYS A 242 -26.94 -8.44 -7.06
C LYS A 242 -27.45 -9.86 -6.78
N GLY A 243 -26.79 -10.59 -5.89
CA GLY A 243 -27.19 -11.94 -5.46
C GLY A 243 -26.65 -13.08 -6.34
N THR A 244 -25.74 -12.79 -7.27
CA THR A 244 -25.00 -13.83 -8.00
C THR A 244 -23.89 -14.39 -7.12
N SER A 245 -23.63 -15.69 -7.16
CA SER A 245 -22.52 -16.28 -6.40
C SER A 245 -21.90 -17.46 -7.13
N ALA A 246 -20.58 -17.63 -7.02
CA ALA A 246 -19.87 -18.84 -7.38
C ALA A 246 -19.04 -19.36 -6.20
N SER A 247 -18.92 -20.67 -6.13
CA SER A 247 -18.03 -21.35 -5.20
C SER A 247 -17.29 -22.45 -5.94
N ARG A 248 -15.97 -22.56 -5.72
CA ARG A 248 -15.15 -23.65 -6.25
C ARG A 248 -14.16 -24.11 -5.21
N THR A 249 -13.97 -25.42 -5.13
CA THR A 249 -12.84 -26.04 -4.44
C THR A 249 -11.88 -26.52 -5.51
N GLU A 250 -10.66 -26.01 -5.52
CA GLU A 250 -9.58 -26.45 -6.41
C GLU A 250 -8.52 -27.19 -5.60
N ASN A 251 -8.15 -28.39 -6.00
CA ASN A 251 -7.21 -29.25 -5.27
C ASN A 251 -5.90 -29.50 -6.03
N THR A 252 -5.78 -28.95 -7.23
CA THR A 252 -4.59 -29.03 -8.08
C THR A 252 -4.07 -27.62 -8.31
N ALA A 253 -2.80 -27.39 -7.98
CA ALA A 253 -2.14 -26.15 -8.35
C ALA A 253 -1.85 -26.14 -9.87
N PRO A 254 -1.97 -25.00 -10.57
CA PRO A 254 -2.38 -23.68 -10.08
C PRO A 254 -3.87 -23.58 -9.67
N TYR A 255 -4.16 -22.92 -8.55
CA TYR A 255 -5.52 -22.83 -8.02
C TYR A 255 -6.31 -21.70 -8.68
N PHE A 256 -7.40 -22.02 -9.37
CA PHE A 256 -8.27 -21.05 -10.04
C PHE A 256 -9.70 -21.06 -9.51
N LEU A 257 -10.42 -19.94 -9.61
CA LEU A 257 -11.86 -19.83 -9.31
C LEU A 257 -12.74 -20.48 -10.38
N CYS A 258 -12.39 -20.34 -11.65
CA CYS A 258 -13.09 -20.95 -12.79
C CYS A 258 -12.10 -21.87 -13.53
N ASN A 259 -12.57 -23.05 -14.01
CA ASN A 259 -11.73 -24.15 -14.53
C ASN A 259 -10.50 -23.65 -15.31
N ASP A 260 -9.38 -24.37 -15.25
CA ASP A 260 -8.10 -23.92 -15.80
C ASP A 260 -8.26 -23.32 -17.20
N TYR A 261 -8.08 -22.00 -17.30
CA TYR A 261 -8.18 -21.22 -18.53
C TYR A 261 -9.58 -21.25 -19.20
N VAL A 262 -10.65 -21.28 -18.40
CA VAL A 262 -12.05 -21.14 -18.83
C VAL A 262 -12.64 -19.85 -18.26
N ASP A 263 -13.21 -19.05 -19.17
CA ASP A 263 -13.81 -17.75 -18.87
C ASP A 263 -14.79 -17.87 -17.70
N CYS A 264 -14.54 -17.08 -16.66
CA CYS A 264 -15.35 -17.05 -15.46
C CYS A 264 -16.55 -16.14 -15.72
N PRO A 265 -17.76 -16.68 -16.00
CA PRO A 265 -18.83 -15.86 -16.58
C PRO A 265 -19.31 -14.73 -15.65
N LEU A 266 -19.07 -14.88 -14.34
CA LEU A 266 -19.35 -13.85 -13.36
C LEU A 266 -18.46 -12.61 -13.52
N LEU A 267 -17.22 -12.75 -13.97
CA LEU A 267 -16.32 -11.61 -14.20
C LEU A 267 -16.68 -10.82 -15.45
N ALA A 268 -17.56 -11.35 -16.32
CA ALA A 268 -18.13 -10.62 -17.44
C ALA A 268 -19.37 -9.79 -17.06
N THR A 269 -19.87 -9.90 -15.81
CA THR A 269 -21.09 -9.23 -15.36
C THR A 269 -20.75 -8.01 -14.50
N PRO A 270 -21.22 -6.80 -14.83
CA PRO A 270 -21.01 -5.63 -13.97
C PRO A 270 -21.71 -5.78 -12.63
N ASP A 271 -20.94 -5.79 -11.54
CA ASP A 271 -21.42 -5.84 -10.15
C ASP A 271 -20.30 -5.42 -9.19
N THR A 272 -20.62 -5.31 -7.90
CA THR A 272 -19.62 -5.31 -6.82
C THR A 272 -19.53 -6.71 -6.25
N TYR A 273 -18.32 -7.21 -6.06
CA TYR A 273 -18.02 -8.56 -5.63
C TYR A 273 -17.23 -8.58 -4.33
N THR A 274 -17.59 -9.51 -3.45
CA THR A 274 -16.76 -9.98 -2.35
C THR A 274 -16.22 -11.35 -2.73
N LEU A 275 -14.89 -11.47 -2.80
CA LEU A 275 -14.18 -12.73 -2.99
C LEU A 275 -13.52 -13.14 -1.67
N THR A 276 -13.86 -14.33 -1.18
CA THR A 276 -13.18 -14.97 -0.04
C THR A 276 -12.43 -16.21 -0.54
N VAL A 277 -11.14 -16.33 -0.20
CA VAL A 277 -10.28 -17.45 -0.57
C VAL A 277 -9.64 -18.06 0.67
N GLN A 278 -9.78 -19.36 0.85
CA GLN A 278 -9.28 -20.11 2.01
C GLN A 278 -8.53 -21.36 1.57
N ALA A 279 -7.31 -21.54 2.09
CA ALA A 279 -6.56 -22.77 1.92
C ALA A 279 -6.97 -23.83 2.96
N TYR A 280 -6.91 -25.10 2.58
CA TYR A 280 -7.19 -26.26 3.44
C TYR A 280 -6.06 -27.29 3.37
N ALA A 281 -5.92 -28.10 4.42
CA ALA A 281 -4.90 -29.14 4.45
C ALA A 281 -5.29 -30.39 3.66
N GLY A 282 -6.60 -30.70 3.57
CA GLY A 282 -7.13 -31.81 2.78
C GLY A 282 -7.40 -31.45 1.34
N ALA A 283 -7.73 -32.45 0.53
CA ALA A 283 -8.13 -32.30 -0.87
C ALA A 283 -9.48 -31.56 -1.06
N ASP A 284 -10.15 -31.22 0.04
CA ASP A 284 -11.38 -30.44 0.09
C ASP A 284 -11.48 -29.60 1.37
N ALA A 285 -12.62 -28.91 1.52
CA ALA A 285 -12.93 -28.02 2.64
C ALA A 285 -13.09 -28.72 4.00
N SER A 286 -13.11 -30.06 4.06
CA SER A 286 -13.25 -30.81 5.31
C SER A 286 -11.93 -30.99 6.07
N GLY A 287 -10.79 -30.83 5.39
CA GLY A 287 -9.46 -31.11 5.92
C GLY A 287 -8.88 -30.10 6.90
N GLY A 288 -9.67 -29.16 7.42
CA GLY A 288 -9.21 -28.07 8.29
C GLY A 288 -8.52 -26.94 7.54
N THR A 289 -8.74 -25.71 7.98
CA THR A 289 -8.21 -24.48 7.36
C THR A 289 -6.72 -24.32 7.62
N ARG A 290 -5.97 -23.84 6.62
CA ARG A 290 -4.58 -23.38 6.75
C ARG A 290 -4.51 -21.86 6.68
N GLY A 291 -4.17 -21.21 7.79
CA GLY A 291 -4.11 -19.75 7.88
C GLY A 291 -5.48 -19.07 7.75
N ALA A 292 -5.50 -17.75 7.93
CA ALA A 292 -6.70 -16.94 7.78
C ALA A 292 -7.13 -16.82 6.29
N PRO A 293 -8.43 -16.63 6.01
CA PRO A 293 -8.89 -16.40 4.64
C PRO A 293 -8.42 -15.04 4.13
N LEU A 294 -8.19 -14.95 2.81
CA LEU A 294 -8.04 -13.68 2.11
C LEU A 294 -9.42 -13.24 1.61
N THR A 295 -9.86 -12.04 1.98
CA THR A 295 -11.10 -11.43 1.46
C THR A 295 -10.74 -10.17 0.67
N VAL A 296 -11.30 -10.02 -0.53
CA VAL A 296 -11.11 -8.87 -1.41
C VAL A 296 -12.47 -8.38 -1.93
N HIS A 297 -12.68 -7.07 -1.85
CA HIS A 297 -13.85 -6.37 -2.37
C HIS A 297 -13.45 -5.63 -3.64
N PHE A 298 -14.04 -5.97 -4.77
CA PHE A 298 -13.75 -5.33 -6.05
C PHE A 298 -15.04 -5.12 -6.84
N SER A 299 -14.96 -4.34 -7.92
CA SER A 299 -16.10 -4.16 -8.82
C SER A 299 -15.72 -4.47 -10.26
N VAL A 300 -16.70 -4.90 -11.04
CA VAL A 300 -16.62 -5.06 -12.49
C VAL A 300 -17.48 -3.98 -13.12
N SER A 301 -16.93 -3.25 -14.07
CA SER A 301 -17.62 -2.17 -14.78
C SER A 301 -17.69 -2.48 -16.28
N ALA A 302 -18.89 -2.34 -16.87
CA ALA A 302 -19.06 -2.35 -18.33
C ALA A 302 -18.94 -0.95 -18.95
N THR A 303 -18.81 0.09 -18.14
CA THR A 303 -18.59 1.46 -18.59
C THR A 303 -17.16 1.88 -18.28
N ALA A 304 -16.55 2.61 -19.21
CA ALA A 304 -15.20 3.12 -19.03
C ALA A 304 -15.09 3.91 -17.73
N VAL A 305 -14.17 3.50 -16.87
CA VAL A 305 -13.85 4.22 -15.65
C VAL A 305 -12.98 5.41 -16.06
N ALA A 306 -13.33 6.61 -15.62
CA ALA A 306 -12.52 7.78 -15.92
C ALA A 306 -11.13 7.61 -15.30
N PRO A 307 -10.04 7.80 -16.07
CA PRO A 307 -8.71 7.77 -15.50
C PRO A 307 -8.54 8.86 -14.44
N LYS A 308 -8.07 8.45 -13.26
CA LYS A 308 -7.57 9.41 -12.27
C LYS A 308 -6.11 9.78 -12.58
N PRO A 309 -5.66 10.99 -12.23
CA PRO A 309 -4.25 11.30 -12.20
C PRO A 309 -3.50 10.36 -11.24
N LEU A 310 -2.32 9.89 -11.63
CA LEU A 310 -1.47 9.04 -10.80
C LEU A 310 -0.28 9.82 -10.23
N ASP A 311 0.09 9.51 -8.99
CA ASP A 311 1.37 9.91 -8.40
C ASP A 311 2.28 8.68 -8.33
N VAL A 312 3.46 8.74 -8.94
CA VAL A 312 4.39 7.60 -9.03
C VAL A 312 5.77 8.02 -8.54
N LEU A 313 6.29 7.27 -7.56
CA LEU A 313 7.67 7.39 -7.10
C LEU A 313 8.53 6.36 -7.82
N TYR A 314 9.61 6.79 -8.45
CA TYR A 314 10.65 5.94 -9.02
C TYR A 314 11.89 6.01 -8.15
N ILE A 315 12.35 4.86 -7.65
CA ILE A 315 13.61 4.75 -6.92
C ILE A 315 14.48 3.73 -7.65
N GLY A 316 15.69 4.12 -8.04
CA GLY A 316 16.57 3.22 -8.76
C GLY A 316 17.90 3.84 -9.13
N ASN A 317 18.45 3.35 -10.23
CA ASN A 317 19.76 3.70 -10.75
C ASN A 317 19.74 3.88 -12.27
N SER A 318 20.88 3.67 -12.91
CA SER A 318 21.08 3.97 -14.33
C SER A 318 20.23 3.11 -15.26
N LEU A 319 19.74 1.92 -14.87
CA LEU A 319 18.91 1.13 -15.81
C LEU A 319 17.53 1.75 -16.04
N ILE A 320 16.96 2.44 -15.05
CA ILE A 320 15.70 3.18 -15.22
C ILE A 320 15.93 4.66 -15.59
N GLY A 321 17.09 5.22 -15.24
CA GLY A 321 17.44 6.62 -15.46
C GLY A 321 18.26 6.92 -16.71
N THR A 322 18.69 5.92 -17.48
CA THR A 322 19.40 6.18 -18.75
C THR A 322 18.46 6.90 -19.71
N ALA A 323 18.88 8.06 -20.19
CA ALA A 323 18.10 8.87 -21.10
C ALA A 323 18.30 8.43 -22.56
N THR A 324 17.24 8.55 -23.34
CA THR A 324 17.28 8.29 -24.78
C THR A 324 18.21 9.27 -25.48
N SER A 325 18.87 8.81 -26.54
CA SER A 325 19.62 9.69 -27.43
C SER A 325 18.68 10.56 -28.30
N ALA A 326 17.46 10.08 -28.57
CA ALA A 326 16.49 10.72 -29.43
C ALA A 326 15.77 11.92 -28.79
N SER A 327 15.39 11.82 -27.51
CA SER A 327 14.61 12.86 -26.81
C SER A 327 15.25 13.37 -25.53
N GLY A 328 16.26 12.69 -24.98
CA GLY A 328 16.86 13.03 -23.69
C GLY A 328 15.96 12.70 -22.49
N GLU A 329 14.90 11.93 -22.72
CA GLU A 329 13.98 11.44 -21.70
C GLU A 329 14.47 10.09 -21.17
N ASP A 330 14.46 9.89 -19.86
CA ASP A 330 14.62 8.56 -19.26
C ASP A 330 13.27 7.81 -19.22
N THR A 331 13.26 6.61 -18.64
CA THR A 331 12.04 5.78 -18.60
C THR A 331 10.87 6.48 -17.86
N PRO A 332 11.05 7.07 -16.66
CA PRO A 332 9.99 7.85 -16.00
C PRO A 332 9.45 9.01 -16.85
N ALA A 333 10.33 9.82 -17.44
CA ALA A 333 9.92 10.93 -18.32
C ALA A 333 9.16 10.42 -19.55
N LEU A 334 9.60 9.32 -20.14
CA LEU A 334 8.95 8.73 -21.31
C LEU A 334 7.58 8.11 -20.97
N VAL A 335 7.41 7.52 -19.77
CA VAL A 335 6.09 7.12 -19.26
C VAL A 335 5.15 8.32 -19.16
N GLN A 336 5.64 9.46 -18.66
CA GLN A 336 4.86 10.69 -18.58
C GLN A 336 4.48 11.25 -19.95
N HIS A 337 5.39 11.19 -20.93
CA HIS A 337 5.12 11.59 -22.31
C HIS A 337 4.06 10.68 -22.95
N LEU A 338 4.21 9.36 -22.88
CA LEU A 338 3.23 8.39 -23.37
C LEU A 338 1.86 8.59 -22.73
N ALA A 339 1.83 8.84 -21.41
CA ALA A 339 0.61 9.14 -20.69
C ALA A 339 -0.07 10.41 -21.21
N THR A 340 0.68 11.48 -21.38
CA THR A 340 0.15 12.75 -21.92
C THR A 340 -0.41 12.57 -23.33
N ALA A 341 0.31 11.84 -24.19
CA ALA A 341 -0.13 11.52 -25.55
C ALA A 341 -1.42 10.68 -25.56
N ALA A 342 -1.64 9.84 -24.55
CA ALA A 342 -2.86 9.04 -24.37
C ALA A 342 -3.98 9.78 -23.60
N GLY A 343 -3.83 11.08 -23.31
CA GLY A 343 -4.81 11.87 -22.57
C GLY A 343 -4.88 11.51 -21.08
N ARG A 344 -3.77 11.02 -20.50
CA ARG A 344 -3.62 10.65 -19.09
C ARG A 344 -2.72 11.63 -18.36
N THR A 345 -2.78 11.58 -17.03
CA THR A 345 -1.94 12.40 -16.16
C THR A 345 -1.20 11.51 -15.18
N VAL A 346 0.13 11.61 -15.18
CA VAL A 346 1.01 11.03 -14.17
C VAL A 346 1.97 12.10 -13.68
N ARG A 347 2.14 12.18 -12.36
CA ARG A 347 3.16 13.00 -11.70
C ARG A 347 4.23 12.06 -11.20
N THR A 348 5.46 12.31 -11.61
CA THR A 348 6.61 11.49 -11.24
C THR A 348 7.39 12.18 -10.12
N THR A 349 7.91 11.38 -9.20
CA THR A 349 8.97 11.77 -8.28
C THR A 349 10.10 10.77 -8.49
N GLU A 350 11.33 11.26 -8.64
CA GLU A 350 12.47 10.42 -8.99
C GLU A 350 13.54 10.54 -7.91
N VAL A 351 13.98 9.38 -7.42
CA VAL A 351 15.17 9.21 -6.58
C VAL A 351 16.07 8.22 -7.30
N ILE A 352 16.76 8.71 -8.31
CA ILE A 352 17.58 7.90 -9.22
C ILE A 352 19.05 8.27 -9.03
N HIS A 353 19.86 7.32 -8.58
CA HIS A 353 21.28 7.51 -8.39
C HIS A 353 22.08 6.48 -9.18
N PHE A 354 22.85 6.95 -10.15
CA PHE A 354 23.57 6.09 -11.09
C PHE A 354 24.66 5.28 -10.36
N GLY A 355 24.64 3.96 -10.56
CA GLY A 355 25.63 3.05 -9.98
C GLY A 355 25.35 2.62 -8.53
N ASN A 356 24.31 3.13 -7.88
CA ASN A 356 23.97 2.73 -6.53
C ASN A 356 23.07 1.49 -6.47
N THR A 357 23.24 0.69 -5.42
CA THR A 357 22.20 -0.20 -4.91
C THR A 357 21.13 0.58 -4.17
N LEU A 358 19.94 0.01 -3.98
CA LEU A 358 18.89 0.64 -3.18
C LEU A 358 19.36 0.92 -1.76
N GLN A 359 20.16 0.03 -1.17
CA GLN A 359 20.73 0.24 0.17
C GLN A 359 21.65 1.46 0.21
N GLN A 360 22.51 1.65 -0.80
CA GLN A 360 23.39 2.82 -0.87
C GLN A 360 22.61 4.13 -1.01
N THR A 361 21.57 4.14 -1.85
CA THR A 361 20.68 5.30 -1.99
C THR A 361 19.94 5.61 -0.69
N TYR A 362 19.56 4.57 0.07
CA TYR A 362 18.94 4.75 1.40
C TYR A 362 19.93 5.31 2.42
N ASP A 363 21.13 4.73 2.52
CA ASP A 363 22.17 5.13 3.46
C ASP A 363 22.64 6.58 3.22
N ALA A 364 22.58 7.05 1.97
CA ALA A 364 22.83 8.44 1.59
C ALA A 364 21.70 9.42 2.02
N GLY A 365 20.56 8.91 2.51
CA GLY A 365 19.42 9.71 2.93
C GLY A 365 18.57 10.26 1.77
N GLU A 366 18.81 9.82 0.54
CA GLU A 366 18.18 10.40 -0.66
C GLU A 366 16.67 10.09 -0.74
N VAL A 367 16.25 8.96 -0.19
CA VAL A 367 14.83 8.53 -0.18
C VAL A 367 14.04 9.07 1.01
N THR A 368 14.69 9.70 2.00
CA THR A 368 14.05 10.06 3.27
C THR A 368 12.85 10.98 3.07
N ALA A 369 12.97 12.00 2.21
CA ALA A 369 11.86 12.91 1.92
C ALA A 369 10.72 12.20 1.17
N ALA A 370 11.06 11.43 0.14
CA ALA A 370 10.09 10.73 -0.71
C ALA A 370 9.31 9.66 0.08
N LEU A 371 9.94 8.98 1.02
CA LEU A 371 9.34 7.93 1.85
C LEU A 371 8.88 8.43 3.23
N SER A 372 8.81 9.74 3.45
CA SER A 372 8.38 10.31 4.75
C SER A 372 6.88 10.17 5.02
N GLY A 373 6.07 9.98 3.97
CA GLY A 373 4.60 10.07 4.04
C GLY A 373 4.05 11.49 3.83
N ALA A 374 4.91 12.51 3.71
CA ALA A 374 4.47 13.87 3.36
C ALA A 374 3.87 13.96 1.94
N THR A 375 4.31 13.06 1.06
CA THR A 375 3.70 12.79 -0.25
C THR A 375 3.41 11.31 -0.31
N THR A 376 2.22 10.95 -0.81
CA THR A 376 1.80 9.56 -0.99
C THR A 376 1.58 9.24 -2.46
N TYR A 377 1.87 8.00 -2.85
CA TYR A 377 1.90 7.57 -4.25
C TYR A 377 0.88 6.47 -4.52
N ASP A 378 0.34 6.45 -5.74
CA ASP A 378 -0.42 5.31 -6.24
C ASP A 378 0.52 4.12 -6.49
N TYR A 379 1.75 4.41 -6.92
CA TYR A 379 2.79 3.41 -7.15
C TYR A 379 4.16 3.85 -6.66
N ILE A 380 4.91 2.90 -6.10
CA ILE A 380 6.35 3.03 -5.87
C ILE A 380 7.04 1.99 -6.76
N VAL A 381 7.77 2.45 -7.78
CA VAL A 381 8.57 1.62 -8.68
C VAL A 381 9.98 1.53 -8.13
N LEU A 382 10.43 0.30 -7.85
CA LEU A 382 11.75 0.03 -7.29
C LEU A 382 12.59 -0.75 -8.29
N GLN A 383 13.74 -0.21 -8.63
CA GLN A 383 14.73 -0.85 -9.48
C GLN A 383 16.02 -1.04 -8.66
N GLU A 384 16.40 -2.29 -8.43
CA GLU A 384 17.61 -2.63 -7.66
C GLU A 384 18.86 -2.58 -8.56
N TYR A 385 20.04 -2.70 -7.99
CA TYR A 385 21.27 -2.78 -8.78
C TYR A 385 21.25 -3.96 -9.75
N SER A 386 21.61 -3.67 -11.01
CA SER A 386 21.42 -4.51 -12.20
C SER A 386 21.67 -6.01 -12.03
N THR A 387 22.70 -6.42 -11.27
CA THR A 387 23.06 -7.83 -11.07
C THR A 387 22.79 -8.33 -9.66
N LEU A 388 22.47 -7.45 -8.71
CA LEU A 388 22.47 -7.77 -7.29
C LEU A 388 21.37 -8.77 -6.93
N VAL A 389 20.18 -8.61 -7.53
CA VAL A 389 19.07 -9.54 -7.28
C VAL A 389 19.43 -10.96 -7.72
N ALA A 390 20.15 -11.12 -8.83
CA ALA A 390 20.59 -12.42 -9.31
C ALA A 390 21.77 -12.98 -8.48
N THR A 391 22.77 -12.15 -8.20
CA THR A 391 24.08 -12.59 -7.67
C THR A 391 24.17 -12.58 -6.14
N ASN A 392 23.38 -11.74 -5.48
CA ASN A 392 23.33 -11.64 -4.01
C ASN A 392 21.90 -11.38 -3.52
N PRO A 393 21.00 -12.38 -3.65
CA PRO A 393 19.60 -12.24 -3.27
C PRO A 393 19.39 -11.91 -1.79
N ALA A 394 20.32 -12.29 -0.90
CA ALA A 394 20.24 -11.95 0.51
C ALA A 394 20.39 -10.45 0.76
N ALA A 395 21.32 -9.79 0.06
CA ALA A 395 21.49 -8.34 0.14
C ALA A 395 20.28 -7.60 -0.44
N ALA A 396 19.79 -8.02 -1.62
CA ALA A 396 18.59 -7.45 -2.22
C ALA A 396 17.35 -7.62 -1.31
N THR A 397 17.19 -8.80 -0.70
CA THR A 397 16.11 -9.06 0.26
C THR A 397 16.23 -8.16 1.48
N SER A 398 17.43 -8.00 2.03
CA SER A 398 17.63 -7.12 3.20
C SER A 398 17.29 -5.67 2.86
N ALA A 399 17.77 -5.15 1.72
CA ALA A 399 17.44 -3.79 1.28
C ALA A 399 15.93 -3.62 1.14
N LEU A 400 15.26 -4.51 0.41
CA LEU A 400 13.83 -4.38 0.17
C LEU A 400 13.00 -4.58 1.45
N MET A 401 13.22 -5.65 2.20
CA MET A 401 12.35 -6.05 3.33
C MET A 401 12.64 -5.30 4.63
N ASN A 402 13.92 -5.08 4.93
CA ASN A 402 14.30 -4.50 6.22
C ASN A 402 14.41 -2.98 6.15
N THR A 403 14.76 -2.44 4.98
CA THR A 403 15.05 -1.01 4.82
C THR A 403 13.89 -0.26 4.19
N TYR A 404 13.36 -0.72 3.05
CA TYR A 404 12.32 0.00 2.32
C TYR A 404 10.90 -0.38 2.71
N ALA A 405 10.60 -1.68 2.87
CA ALA A 405 9.25 -2.16 3.15
C ALA A 405 8.56 -1.52 4.37
N PRO A 406 9.28 -1.21 5.48
CA PRO A 406 8.66 -0.52 6.61
C PRO A 406 8.01 0.81 6.21
N ALA A 407 8.54 1.49 5.17
CA ALA A 407 8.05 2.79 4.72
C ALA A 407 6.88 2.77 3.74
N PHE A 408 6.57 1.63 3.12
CA PHE A 408 5.56 1.62 2.06
C PHE A 408 4.15 1.91 2.60
N ALA A 409 3.82 1.47 3.81
CA ALA A 409 2.49 1.68 4.38
C ALA A 409 2.14 3.18 4.51
N ARG A 410 3.11 4.02 4.86
CA ARG A 410 2.92 5.48 4.97
C ARG A 410 3.14 6.23 3.66
N ALA A 411 3.90 5.66 2.71
CA ALA A 411 4.21 6.29 1.43
C ALA A 411 3.23 5.93 0.31
N LEU A 412 2.42 4.88 0.45
CA LEU A 412 1.40 4.51 -0.52
C LEU A 412 0.04 5.10 -0.13
N LYS A 413 -0.74 5.48 -1.15
CA LYS A 413 -2.17 5.76 -0.99
C LYS A 413 -2.94 4.45 -0.72
N PRO A 414 -4.17 4.52 -0.18
CA PRO A 414 -5.05 3.36 -0.11
C PRO A 414 -5.19 2.65 -1.47
N GLY A 415 -4.91 1.35 -1.50
CA GLY A 415 -4.92 0.54 -2.72
C GLY A 415 -3.67 0.70 -3.61
N GLY A 416 -2.69 1.51 -3.21
CA GLY A 416 -1.42 1.67 -3.90
C GLY A 416 -0.56 0.40 -3.88
N LYS A 417 0.35 0.29 -4.85
CA LYS A 417 1.16 -0.92 -5.05
C LYS A 417 2.64 -0.60 -5.18
N VAL A 418 3.49 -1.52 -4.71
CA VAL A 418 4.91 -1.54 -5.09
C VAL A 418 5.05 -2.26 -6.43
N VAL A 419 5.85 -1.69 -7.34
CA VAL A 419 6.21 -2.32 -8.62
C VAL A 419 7.70 -2.63 -8.57
N LEU A 420 8.04 -3.92 -8.52
CA LEU A 420 9.42 -4.36 -8.64
C LEU A 420 9.80 -4.36 -10.12
N PHE A 421 10.68 -3.44 -10.52
CA PHE A 421 11.21 -3.36 -11.87
C PHE A 421 12.20 -4.51 -12.07
N LYS A 422 11.80 -5.55 -12.80
CA LYS A 422 12.61 -6.76 -12.97
C LYS A 422 13.76 -6.53 -13.95
N ASP A 423 14.95 -6.28 -13.40
CA ASP A 423 16.17 -6.09 -14.19
C ASP A 423 16.43 -7.26 -15.16
N TRP A 424 17.09 -6.96 -16.27
CA TRP A 424 17.48 -7.94 -17.29
C TRP A 424 18.89 -8.50 -17.08
N ALA A 425 19.12 -9.70 -17.63
CA ALA A 425 20.44 -10.28 -17.69
C ALA A 425 21.38 -9.43 -18.57
N LEU A 426 22.61 -9.22 -18.12
CA LEU A 426 23.61 -8.47 -18.87
C LEU A 426 24.10 -9.25 -20.10
N VAL A 427 24.81 -8.58 -21.03
CA VAL A 427 25.39 -9.26 -22.20
C VAL A 427 26.41 -10.33 -21.78
N ASP A 428 27.25 -10.00 -20.81
CA ASP A 428 28.09 -10.98 -20.11
C ASP A 428 27.29 -11.56 -18.93
N PRO A 429 26.92 -12.85 -18.95
CA PRO A 429 26.12 -13.46 -17.89
C PRO A 429 26.92 -13.81 -16.64
N SER A 430 28.22 -13.50 -16.57
CA SER A 430 29.05 -13.76 -15.39
C SER A 430 28.40 -13.21 -14.10
N PRO A 431 28.36 -13.98 -13.00
CA PRO A 431 29.08 -15.24 -12.75
C PRO A 431 28.35 -16.52 -13.20
N PHE A 432 27.21 -16.38 -13.90
CA PHE A 432 26.44 -17.53 -14.37
C PHE A 432 27.07 -18.15 -15.63
N PRO A 433 26.97 -19.49 -15.80
CA PRO A 433 27.56 -20.17 -16.94
C PRO A 433 26.87 -19.84 -18.27
N THR A 434 25.61 -19.39 -18.24
CA THR A 434 24.82 -19.02 -19.41
C THR A 434 23.86 -17.89 -19.07
N ARG A 435 23.44 -17.12 -20.08
CA ARG A 435 22.36 -16.12 -19.94
C ARG A 435 21.07 -16.74 -19.39
N ALA A 436 20.72 -17.95 -19.84
CA ALA A 436 19.53 -18.64 -19.35
C ALA A 436 19.60 -18.95 -17.84
N ALA A 437 20.79 -19.25 -17.31
CA ALA A 437 20.98 -19.44 -15.87
C ALA A 437 20.88 -18.13 -15.08
N ASP A 438 21.40 -17.02 -15.63
CA ASP A 438 21.23 -15.68 -15.06
C ASP A 438 19.76 -15.27 -15.01
N VAL A 439 19.04 -15.39 -16.14
CA VAL A 439 17.59 -15.12 -16.22
C VAL A 439 16.81 -15.97 -15.22
N ALA A 440 17.12 -17.27 -15.11
CA ALA A 440 16.44 -18.14 -14.13
C ALA A 440 16.69 -17.70 -12.68
N ALA A 441 17.88 -17.18 -12.37
CA ALA A 441 18.20 -16.61 -11.06
C ALA A 441 17.43 -15.31 -10.82
N ILE A 442 17.38 -14.40 -11.81
CA ILE A 442 16.56 -13.18 -11.79
C ILE A 442 15.09 -13.54 -11.51
N ASP A 443 14.51 -14.46 -12.27
CA ASP A 443 13.12 -14.90 -12.14
C ASP A 443 12.82 -15.42 -10.73
N THR A 444 13.66 -16.34 -10.25
CA THR A 444 13.51 -16.96 -8.94
C THR A 444 13.59 -15.91 -7.82
N ASN A 445 14.55 -15.01 -7.91
CA ASN A 445 14.84 -14.07 -6.84
C ASN A 445 13.84 -12.91 -6.82
N TYR A 446 13.39 -12.39 -7.98
CA TYR A 446 12.30 -11.42 -8.02
C TYR A 446 10.96 -12.00 -7.55
N ALA A 447 10.68 -13.28 -7.85
CA ALA A 447 9.51 -13.96 -7.30
C ALA A 447 9.59 -14.09 -5.77
N ALA A 448 10.77 -14.40 -5.22
CA ALA A 448 10.99 -14.44 -3.77
C ALA A 448 10.85 -13.05 -3.13
N LEU A 449 11.39 -12.00 -3.74
CA LEU A 449 11.21 -10.61 -3.29
C LEU A 449 9.74 -10.20 -3.29
N SER A 450 9.01 -10.50 -4.37
CA SER A 450 7.57 -10.18 -4.45
C SER A 450 6.76 -10.94 -3.40
N GLY A 451 7.04 -12.24 -3.21
CA GLY A 451 6.34 -13.10 -2.25
C GLY A 451 6.65 -12.81 -0.78
N GLY A 452 7.81 -12.23 -0.49
CA GLY A 452 8.20 -11.83 0.88
C GLY A 452 7.67 -10.46 1.29
N LEU A 453 7.25 -9.62 0.34
CA LEU A 453 6.81 -8.26 0.63
C LEU A 453 5.45 -8.28 1.37
N PRO A 454 5.33 -7.58 2.53
CA PRO A 454 4.07 -7.49 3.25
C PRO A 454 3.06 -6.56 2.55
N THR A 455 3.54 -5.70 1.65
CA THR A 455 2.75 -4.73 0.90
C THR A 455 2.27 -5.31 -0.42
N ALA A 456 1.07 -4.93 -0.84
CA ALA A 456 0.56 -5.28 -2.17
C ALA A 456 1.56 -4.85 -3.25
N ASN A 457 1.98 -5.79 -4.07
CA ASN A 457 3.04 -5.57 -5.04
C ASN A 457 2.85 -6.42 -6.29
N LEU A 458 3.61 -6.09 -7.33
CA LEU A 458 3.76 -6.88 -8.54
C LEU A 458 5.18 -6.76 -9.09
N VAL A 459 5.58 -7.71 -9.92
CA VAL A 459 6.83 -7.67 -10.68
C VAL A 459 6.53 -7.19 -12.09
N ALA A 460 7.11 -6.04 -12.49
CA ALA A 460 7.04 -5.59 -13.88
C ALA A 460 7.92 -6.50 -14.73
N PRO A 461 7.41 -7.12 -15.82
CA PRO A 461 8.09 -8.19 -16.55
C PRO A 461 9.11 -7.63 -17.56
N VAL A 462 9.91 -6.65 -17.15
CA VAL A 462 10.85 -5.93 -18.02
C VAL A 462 11.86 -6.91 -18.61
N SER A 463 12.54 -7.70 -17.77
CA SER A 463 13.41 -8.80 -18.20
C SER A 463 12.75 -9.75 -19.22
N ASP A 464 11.49 -10.13 -19.01
CA ASP A 464 10.76 -11.04 -19.90
C ASP A 464 10.51 -10.42 -21.28
N THR A 465 10.25 -9.11 -21.34
CA THR A 465 10.13 -8.39 -22.62
C THR A 465 11.46 -8.33 -23.36
N PHE A 466 12.58 -8.17 -22.64
CA PHE A 466 13.92 -8.24 -23.20
C PHE A 466 14.20 -9.62 -23.78
N GLU A 467 14.02 -10.69 -23.00
CA GLU A 467 14.31 -12.05 -23.46
C GLU A 467 13.46 -12.46 -24.67
N THR A 468 12.20 -11.99 -24.75
CA THR A 468 11.33 -12.21 -25.92
C THR A 468 11.97 -11.68 -27.21
N LEU A 469 12.54 -10.48 -27.17
CA LEU A 469 13.16 -9.84 -28.34
C LEU A 469 14.58 -10.35 -28.58
N ILE A 470 15.37 -10.52 -27.52
CA ILE A 470 16.76 -11.01 -27.59
C ILE A 470 16.82 -12.40 -28.22
N ALA A 471 15.85 -13.28 -27.91
CA ALA A 471 15.77 -14.62 -28.51
C ALA A 471 15.74 -14.59 -30.05
N SER A 472 15.22 -13.52 -30.66
CA SER A 472 15.11 -13.40 -32.12
C SER A 472 16.05 -12.37 -32.74
N LYS A 473 16.50 -11.36 -31.98
CA LYS A 473 17.26 -10.20 -32.50
C LYS A 473 18.65 -10.03 -31.89
N GLY A 474 18.99 -10.81 -30.87
CA GLY A 474 20.25 -10.66 -30.12
C GLY A 474 20.23 -9.50 -29.13
N THR A 475 21.24 -9.46 -28.25
CA THR A 475 21.33 -8.49 -27.15
C THR A 475 21.54 -7.06 -27.63
N SER A 476 22.29 -6.85 -28.71
CA SER A 476 22.57 -5.52 -29.26
C SER A 476 21.34 -4.79 -29.84
N TYR A 477 20.18 -5.46 -29.87
CA TYR A 477 18.91 -4.85 -30.26
C TYR A 477 18.28 -4.00 -29.14
N LEU A 478 18.68 -4.23 -27.89
CA LEU A 478 18.12 -3.55 -26.71
C LEU A 478 19.19 -3.02 -25.76
N ILE A 479 20.42 -3.55 -25.83
CA ILE A 479 21.50 -3.23 -24.90
C ILE A 479 22.64 -2.57 -25.69
N VAL A 480 23.10 -1.41 -25.23
CA VAL A 480 24.20 -0.69 -25.87
C VAL A 480 25.53 -1.43 -25.69
N SER A 481 26.59 -0.94 -26.34
CA SER A 481 27.88 -1.64 -26.43
C SER A 481 28.59 -1.87 -25.09
N ASP A 482 28.16 -1.21 -24.01
CA ASP A 482 28.69 -1.46 -22.66
C ASP A 482 28.18 -2.77 -22.04
N GLY A 483 27.23 -3.43 -22.70
CA GLY A 483 26.68 -4.72 -22.28
C GLY A 483 25.70 -4.66 -21.12
N LYS A 484 25.28 -3.46 -20.70
CA LYS A 484 24.41 -3.24 -19.54
C LYS A 484 23.24 -2.30 -19.80
N HIS A 485 23.49 -1.10 -20.31
CA HIS A 485 22.46 -0.05 -20.36
C HIS A 485 21.50 -0.21 -21.54
N PRO A 486 20.23 0.20 -21.37
CA PRO A 486 19.25 0.10 -22.43
C PRO A 486 19.55 1.08 -23.56
N ASP A 487 19.20 0.72 -24.79
CA ASP A 487 19.16 1.64 -25.92
C ASP A 487 17.78 2.34 -26.03
N ASP A 488 17.62 3.23 -27.02
CA ASP A 488 16.38 3.97 -27.24
C ASP A 488 15.17 3.04 -27.49
N THR A 489 15.38 1.85 -28.04
CA THR A 489 14.33 0.84 -28.29
C THR A 489 13.87 0.22 -26.96
N ALA A 490 14.82 -0.15 -26.12
CA ALA A 490 14.56 -0.70 -24.80
C ALA A 490 13.87 0.30 -23.87
N ILE A 491 14.31 1.57 -23.84
CA ILE A 491 13.69 2.61 -23.01
C ILE A 491 12.20 2.79 -23.38
N TYR A 492 11.87 2.76 -24.68
CA TYR A 492 10.46 2.78 -25.12
C TYR A 492 9.69 1.53 -24.67
N LEU A 493 10.28 0.35 -24.78
CA LEU A 493 9.68 -0.91 -24.36
C LEU A 493 9.38 -0.91 -22.85
N ASP A 494 10.31 -0.44 -22.03
CA ASP A 494 10.16 -0.29 -20.59
C ASP A 494 9.04 0.68 -20.24
N ALA A 495 9.04 1.85 -20.89
CA ALA A 495 8.03 2.87 -20.68
C ALA A 495 6.62 2.40 -21.10
N ALA A 496 6.50 1.68 -22.23
CA ALA A 496 5.23 1.10 -22.68
C ALA A 496 4.73 0.00 -21.72
N THR A 497 5.63 -0.84 -21.21
CA THR A 497 5.31 -1.89 -20.24
C THR A 497 4.83 -1.28 -18.92
N LEU A 498 5.55 -0.30 -18.38
CA LEU A 498 5.16 0.41 -17.17
C LEU A 498 3.86 1.21 -17.37
N TYR A 499 3.66 1.89 -18.50
CA TYR A 499 2.40 2.57 -18.81
C TYR A 499 1.21 1.63 -18.67
N GLY A 500 1.27 0.45 -19.31
CA GLY A 500 0.16 -0.50 -19.29
C GLY A 500 -0.15 -1.01 -17.88
N ILE A 501 0.89 -1.24 -17.06
CA ILE A 501 0.77 -1.59 -15.64
C ILE A 501 0.14 -0.45 -14.83
N LEU A 502 0.59 0.79 -15.00
CA LEU A 502 0.15 1.91 -14.17
C LEU A 502 -1.29 2.31 -14.46
N PHE A 503 -1.70 2.30 -15.74
CA PHE A 503 -3.02 2.75 -16.21
C PHE A 503 -4.04 1.63 -16.45
N HIS A 504 -3.65 0.37 -16.23
CA HIS A 504 -4.51 -0.81 -16.36
C HIS A 504 -5.06 -0.96 -17.77
N GLU A 505 -4.19 -0.81 -18.77
CA GLU A 505 -4.55 -0.76 -20.19
C GLU A 505 -3.54 -1.45 -21.09
N SER A 506 -4.01 -1.93 -22.23
CA SER A 506 -3.12 -2.43 -23.27
C SER A 506 -2.26 -1.28 -23.84
N PRO A 507 -0.93 -1.44 -23.89
CA PRO A 507 -0.06 -0.43 -24.50
C PRO A 507 -0.14 -0.41 -26.02
N ARG A 508 -0.87 -1.32 -26.69
CA ARG A 508 -0.94 -1.47 -28.16
C ARG A 508 -1.28 -0.19 -28.92
N THR A 509 -2.08 0.68 -28.30
CA THR A 509 -2.60 1.92 -28.90
C THR A 509 -1.74 3.15 -28.61
N LEU A 510 -0.64 3.00 -27.87
CA LEU A 510 0.27 4.11 -27.57
C LEU A 510 0.92 4.70 -28.83
N ALA A 511 1.30 5.97 -28.74
CA ALA A 511 1.99 6.69 -29.80
C ALA A 511 3.38 6.11 -30.08
N ASP A 512 3.83 6.19 -31.34
CA ASP A 512 5.16 5.68 -31.76
C ASP A 512 6.33 6.51 -31.20
N LEU A 513 6.07 7.78 -30.86
CA LEU A 513 7.06 8.77 -30.43
C LEU A 513 8.23 8.87 -31.42
N TYR A 514 9.45 8.56 -30.99
CA TYR A 514 10.68 8.67 -31.78
C TYR A 514 11.04 7.38 -32.54
N LEU A 515 10.36 6.26 -32.27
CA LEU A 515 10.66 5.00 -32.92
C LEU A 515 9.99 4.91 -34.30
N PRO A 516 10.61 4.21 -35.27
CA PRO A 516 9.93 3.82 -36.50
C PRO A 516 8.65 3.04 -36.19
N ALA A 517 7.57 3.30 -36.92
CA ALA A 517 6.23 2.73 -36.63
C ALA A 517 6.22 1.20 -36.47
N ALA A 518 6.96 0.46 -37.31
CA ALA A 518 7.04 -1.00 -37.21
C ALA A 518 7.76 -1.47 -35.93
N THR A 519 8.83 -0.76 -35.53
CA THR A 519 9.57 -1.03 -34.30
C THR A 519 8.69 -0.73 -33.09
N ALA A 520 8.06 0.44 -33.07
CA ALA A 520 7.18 0.87 -31.98
C ALA A 520 5.99 -0.10 -31.81
N ALA A 521 5.35 -0.51 -32.91
CA ALA A 521 4.28 -1.50 -32.89
C ALA A 521 4.74 -2.85 -32.31
N SER A 522 5.95 -3.32 -32.67
CA SER A 522 6.53 -4.52 -32.09
C SER A 522 6.78 -4.38 -30.59
N MET A 523 7.27 -3.23 -30.11
CA MET A 523 7.51 -3.01 -28.68
C MET A 523 6.18 -2.99 -27.90
N ARG A 524 5.15 -2.30 -28.41
CA ARG A 524 3.83 -2.28 -27.77
C ARG A 524 3.16 -3.65 -27.74
N ASP A 525 3.35 -4.48 -28.77
CA ASP A 525 2.85 -5.86 -28.82
C ASP A 525 3.53 -6.77 -27.79
N VAL A 526 4.86 -6.70 -27.70
CA VAL A 526 5.64 -7.45 -26.70
C VAL A 526 5.27 -7.00 -25.29
N ALA A 527 5.21 -5.69 -25.03
CA ALA A 527 4.79 -5.13 -23.75
C ALA A 527 3.39 -5.64 -23.36
N ALA A 528 2.39 -5.48 -24.24
CA ALA A 528 1.02 -5.91 -23.98
C ALA A 528 0.92 -7.40 -23.64
N THR A 529 1.59 -8.24 -24.43
CA THR A 529 1.60 -9.69 -24.23
C THR A 529 2.30 -10.08 -22.92
N ALA A 530 3.34 -9.35 -22.52
CA ALA A 530 4.03 -9.59 -21.25
C ALA A 530 3.16 -9.25 -20.04
N ILE A 531 2.31 -8.23 -20.15
CA ILE A 531 1.43 -7.77 -19.06
C ILE A 531 -0.01 -8.34 -19.12
N GLY A 532 -0.27 -9.29 -20.01
CA GLY A 532 -1.53 -10.05 -20.06
C GLY A 532 -2.65 -9.45 -20.92
N TYR A 533 -2.35 -8.58 -21.89
CA TYR A 533 -3.30 -7.90 -22.79
C TYR A 533 -3.22 -8.32 -24.27
#